data_AF-A0A1C3KME9-F1
#
_entry.id   AF-A0A1C3KME9-F1
#
_cell.length_a   1.000
_cell.length_b   1.000
_cell.length_c   1.000
_cell.angle_alpha   90.00
_cell.angle_beta   90.00
_cell.angle_gamma   90.00
#
_symmetry.space_group_name_H-M   'P 1'
#
loop_
_entity.id
_entity.type
_entity.pdbx_description
1 polymer ?
#
loop_
_entity_poly.entity_id
_entity_poly.type
_entity_poly.pdbx_seq_one_letter_code
_entity_poly.pdbx_strand_id
1 'polypeptide(L)'
;MGKNRSTDRNGNSRNIMDLRLESELDSEGNIVPMKKNGGYKYVSYECEHILFFSSFQLSISLMFSLYCKIYHLAALNTGLFLTSILHWRKPEMGTRRSIDMFMAFLNLLAHALFSLNTNSLCAFVCTCAVILVATFYFVGKKYSYNSYSTIYHLLIHTVGNASALAMYYIYRKKEIDYA
;
A
#
# COMPACT_ATOMS: atom_id res chain seq x y z
N MET A 1 -26.92 6.89 64.31
CA MET A 1 -27.46 6.38 63.03
C MET A 1 -26.99 7.34 61.95
N GLY A 2 -26.05 7.07 61.04
CA GLY A 2 -25.49 5.82 60.54
C GLY A 2 -25.83 5.66 59.06
N LYS A 3 -24.96 6.12 58.14
CA LYS A 3 -24.56 5.40 56.91
C LYS A 3 -23.48 6.12 56.10
N ASN A 4 -22.37 5.40 55.92
CA ASN A 4 -21.32 5.58 54.91
C ASN A 4 -21.85 5.34 53.48
N ARG A 5 -21.21 5.89 52.45
CA ARG A 5 -20.29 5.18 51.52
C ARG A 5 -20.04 5.93 50.21
N SER A 6 -18.79 5.83 49.80
CA SER A 6 -18.18 6.08 48.49
C SER A 6 -18.81 5.27 47.35
N THR A 7 -18.67 5.76 46.11
CA THR A 7 -18.22 4.93 44.97
C THR A 7 -17.81 5.77 43.76
N ASP A 8 -16.58 5.55 43.32
CA ASP A 8 -16.03 5.84 41.99
C ASP A 8 -16.81 5.18 40.84
N ARG A 9 -16.75 5.81 39.67
CA ARG A 9 -16.54 5.20 38.32
C ARG A 9 -16.48 6.34 37.30
N ASN A 10 -15.30 6.81 36.89
CA ASN A 10 -14.38 6.20 35.92
C ASN A 10 -15.08 5.76 34.62
N GLY A 11 -14.65 6.34 33.50
CA GLY A 11 -14.77 5.68 32.21
C GLY A 11 -15.30 6.53 31.05
N ASN A 12 -14.35 7.05 30.27
CA ASN A 12 -14.43 7.02 28.81
C ASN A 12 -15.17 8.16 28.08
N SER A 13 -14.67 9.39 28.26
CA SER A 13 -14.99 10.54 27.39
C SER A 13 -14.18 10.57 26.09
N ARG A 14 -13.88 9.40 25.50
CA ARG A 14 -13.21 9.27 24.19
C ARG A 14 -13.92 8.20 23.38
N ASN A 15 -14.80 8.64 22.48
CA ASN A 15 -15.35 7.95 21.28
C ASN A 15 -16.77 8.43 20.95
N ILE A 16 -17.10 9.71 21.18
CA ILE A 16 -18.36 10.32 20.72
C ILE A 16 -18.03 11.25 19.54
N MET A 17 -17.41 10.70 18.49
CA MET A 17 -17.14 11.48 17.28
C MET A 17 -17.17 10.65 15.99
N ASP A 18 -17.90 9.54 15.94
CA ASP A 18 -17.99 8.80 14.66
C ASP A 18 -19.18 7.85 14.46
N LEU A 19 -20.36 8.19 14.99
CA LEU A 19 -21.60 7.46 14.69
C LEU A 19 -22.75 8.44 14.50
N ARG A 20 -22.67 9.27 13.45
CA ARG A 20 -23.88 9.88 12.89
C ARG A 20 -24.57 8.79 12.07
N LEU A 21 -25.43 8.02 12.73
CA LEU A 21 -26.31 7.05 12.07
C LEU A 21 -27.36 7.88 11.31
N GLU A 22 -27.14 8.13 10.02
CA GLU A 22 -28.18 8.71 9.16
C GLU A 22 -29.24 7.63 8.93
N SER A 23 -30.41 7.83 9.53
CA SER A 23 -31.61 7.02 9.35
C SER A 23 -32.47 7.61 8.25
N GLU A 24 -32.88 6.82 7.26
CA GLU A 24 -33.94 7.18 6.33
C GLU A 24 -35.28 6.61 6.81
N LEU A 25 -36.37 7.33 6.52
CA LEU A 25 -37.73 6.83 6.69
C LEU A 25 -38.16 6.14 5.40
N ASP A 26 -38.65 4.90 5.49
CA ASP A 26 -39.29 4.27 4.33
C ASP A 26 -40.65 4.91 4.00
N SER A 27 -41.31 4.45 2.94
CA SER A 27 -42.63 4.97 2.52
C SER A 27 -43.73 4.76 3.57
N GLU A 28 -43.47 3.94 4.59
CA GLU A 28 -44.38 3.67 5.71
C GLU A 28 -43.95 4.41 7.00
N GLY A 29 -42.90 5.24 6.94
CA GLY A 29 -42.41 6.00 8.08
C GLY A 29 -41.61 5.19 9.09
N ASN A 30 -41.14 3.99 8.73
CA ASN A 30 -40.25 3.22 9.58
C ASN A 30 -38.81 3.70 9.43
N ILE A 31 -38.10 3.77 10.57
CA ILE A 31 -36.67 4.03 10.59
C ILE A 31 -35.95 2.81 10.00
N VAL A 32 -35.49 2.93 8.76
CA VAL A 32 -34.67 1.91 8.13
C VAL A 32 -33.20 2.35 8.23
N PRO A 33 -32.28 1.48 8.70
CA PRO A 33 -30.87 1.77 8.60
C PRO A 33 -30.53 1.95 7.12
N MET A 34 -30.00 3.12 6.75
CA MET A 34 -29.53 3.38 5.39
C MET A 34 -28.68 2.19 4.93
N LYS A 35 -29.06 1.58 3.82
CA LYS A 35 -28.31 0.48 3.22
C LYS A 35 -26.92 1.02 2.92
N LYS A 36 -25.91 0.56 3.67
CA LYS A 36 -24.52 0.99 3.62
C LYS A 36 -23.91 0.64 2.25
N ASN A 37 -24.25 1.39 1.23
CA ASN A 37 -23.77 1.23 -0.13
C ASN A 37 -22.47 2.02 -0.29
N GLY A 38 -21.39 1.31 -0.63
CA GLY A 38 -20.14 1.90 -1.10
C GLY A 38 -19.06 1.99 -0.01
N GLY A 39 -17.90 1.41 -0.28
CA GLY A 39 -16.76 1.45 0.63
C GLY A 39 -16.40 2.88 1.01
N TYR A 40 -16.16 3.12 2.29
CA TYR A 40 -15.76 4.44 2.78
C TYR A 40 -14.43 4.83 2.13
N LYS A 41 -14.47 5.91 1.36
CA LYS A 41 -13.28 6.60 0.87
C LYS A 41 -12.49 7.05 2.10
N TYR A 42 -11.25 6.60 2.19
CA TYR A 42 -10.45 6.74 3.41
C TYR A 42 -9.29 7.75 3.26
N VAL A 43 -9.17 8.39 2.10
CA VAL A 43 -8.10 9.36 1.78
C VAL A 43 -8.73 10.66 1.28
N SER A 44 -8.08 11.80 1.58
CA SER A 44 -8.49 13.10 1.03
C SER A 44 -8.35 13.13 -0.50
N TYR A 45 -9.09 14.04 -1.15
CA TYR A 45 -9.07 14.21 -2.60
C TYR A 45 -7.65 14.44 -3.14
N GLU A 46 -6.91 15.40 -2.58
CA GLU A 46 -5.53 15.69 -3.00
C GLU A 46 -4.60 14.46 -2.90
N CYS A 47 -4.71 13.72 -1.79
CA CYS A 47 -3.86 12.55 -1.57
C CYS A 47 -4.21 11.39 -2.51
N GLU A 48 -5.49 11.17 -2.83
CA GLU A 48 -5.90 10.19 -3.83
C GLU A 48 -5.25 10.46 -5.19
N HIS A 49 -5.29 11.71 -5.66
CA HIS A 49 -4.68 12.07 -6.94
C HIS A 49 -3.17 11.81 -6.95
N ILE A 50 -2.47 12.20 -5.89
CA ILE A 50 -1.04 11.94 -5.75
C ILE A 50 -0.75 10.43 -5.78
N LEU A 51 -1.54 9.63 -5.05
CA LEU A 51 -1.38 8.18 -4.98
C LEU A 51 -1.65 7.51 -6.34
N PHE A 52 -2.70 7.97 -7.03
CA PHE A 52 -3.00 7.53 -8.38
C PHE A 52 -1.85 7.82 -9.36
N PHE A 53 -1.34 9.05 -9.40
CA PHE A 53 -0.21 9.39 -10.25
C PHE A 53 1.08 8.66 -9.84
N SER A 54 1.30 8.44 -8.55
CA SER A 54 2.46 7.69 -8.06
C SER A 54 2.50 6.25 -8.56
N SER A 55 1.34 5.65 -8.82
CA SER A 55 1.23 4.28 -9.35
C SER A 55 1.94 4.14 -10.71
N PHE A 56 2.01 5.21 -11.51
CA PHE A 56 2.70 5.20 -12.79
C PHE A 56 4.22 5.07 -12.67
N GLN A 57 4.81 5.31 -11.50
CA GLN A 57 6.24 5.04 -11.28
C GLN A 57 6.57 3.57 -11.46
N LEU A 58 5.64 2.65 -11.15
CA LEU A 58 5.82 1.21 -11.33
C LEU A 58 6.03 0.80 -12.80
N SER A 59 5.56 1.63 -13.74
CA SER A 59 5.80 1.39 -15.18
C SER A 59 7.29 1.42 -15.53
N ILE A 60 8.12 2.14 -14.77
CA ILE A 60 9.57 2.25 -15.02
C ILE A 60 10.24 0.89 -14.82
N SER A 61 9.99 0.22 -13.69
CA SER A 61 10.51 -1.12 -13.44
C SER A 61 9.97 -2.15 -14.43
N LEU A 62 8.70 -2.01 -14.82
CA LEU A 62 8.11 -2.85 -15.86
C LEU A 62 8.85 -2.71 -17.20
N MET A 63 8.96 -1.49 -17.74
CA MET A 63 9.65 -1.23 -19.00
C MET A 63 11.11 -1.70 -18.96
N PHE A 64 11.80 -1.47 -17.84
CA PHE A 64 13.19 -1.88 -17.70
C PHE A 64 13.36 -3.41 -17.59
N SER A 65 12.45 -4.11 -16.91
CA SER A 65 12.46 -5.58 -16.89
C SER A 65 12.24 -6.20 -18.29
N LEU A 66 11.38 -5.59 -19.11
CA LEU A 66 11.18 -5.99 -20.50
C LEU A 66 12.42 -5.73 -21.35
N TYR A 67 13.06 -4.57 -21.19
CA TYR A 67 14.32 -4.23 -21.85
C TYR A 67 15.43 -5.24 -21.52
N CYS A 68 15.55 -5.63 -20.25
CA CYS A 68 16.49 -6.65 -19.80
C CYS A 68 16.06 -8.10 -20.08
N LYS A 69 14.91 -8.32 -20.75
CA LYS A 69 14.34 -9.66 -21.07
C LYS A 69 14.03 -10.53 -19.85
N ILE A 70 13.76 -9.93 -18.69
CA ILE A 70 13.42 -10.63 -17.44
C ILE A 70 11.90 -10.80 -17.33
N TYR A 71 11.34 -11.63 -18.21
CA TYR A 71 9.88 -11.68 -18.45
C TYR A 71 9.04 -12.11 -17.23
N HIS A 72 9.57 -12.98 -16.38
CA HIS A 72 8.86 -13.42 -15.18
C HIS A 72 8.65 -12.27 -14.18
N LEU A 73 9.65 -11.40 -14.00
CA LEU A 73 9.49 -10.19 -13.19
C LEU A 73 8.65 -9.13 -13.90
N ALA A 74 8.71 -9.04 -15.24
CA ALA A 74 7.83 -8.16 -16.00
C ALA A 74 6.34 -8.51 -15.78
N ALA A 75 5.99 -9.79 -15.73
CA ALA A 75 4.62 -10.23 -15.45
C ALA A 75 4.16 -9.77 -14.04
N LEU A 76 5.01 -9.92 -13.02
CA LEU A 76 4.69 -9.48 -11.67
C LEU A 76 4.62 -7.96 -11.53
N ASN A 77 5.52 -7.23 -12.17
CA ASN A 77 5.48 -5.75 -12.23
C ASN A 77 4.22 -5.26 -12.96
N THR A 78 3.79 -5.95 -14.02
CA THR A 78 2.52 -5.66 -14.69
C THR A 78 1.34 -5.85 -13.74
N GLY A 79 1.31 -6.98 -13.02
CA GLY A 79 0.26 -7.26 -12.05
C GLY A 79 0.17 -6.19 -10.95
N LEU A 80 1.31 -5.85 -10.32
CA LEU A 80 1.37 -4.80 -9.30
C LEU A 80 0.94 -3.44 -9.86
N PHE A 81 1.42 -3.07 -11.05
CA PHE A 81 1.05 -1.82 -11.71
C PHE A 81 -0.47 -1.71 -11.94
N LEU A 82 -1.08 -2.77 -12.47
CA LEU A 82 -2.52 -2.80 -12.72
C LEU A 82 -3.32 -2.76 -11.42
N THR A 83 -2.95 -3.53 -10.40
CA THR A 83 -3.68 -3.53 -9.13
C THR A 83 -3.58 -2.18 -8.42
N SER A 84 -2.41 -1.52 -8.49
CA SER A 84 -2.22 -0.20 -7.89
C SER A 84 -3.07 0.86 -8.58
N ILE A 85 -3.09 0.91 -9.92
CA ILE A 85 -3.97 1.82 -10.67
C ILE A 85 -5.45 1.56 -10.33
N LEU A 86 -5.87 0.29 -10.34
CA LEU A 86 -7.26 -0.08 -10.09
C LEU A 86 -7.73 0.29 -8.68
N HIS A 87 -6.85 0.13 -7.69
CA HIS A 87 -7.12 0.53 -6.31
C HIS A 87 -7.14 2.05 -6.16
N TRP A 88 -6.11 2.75 -6.63
CA TRP A 88 -5.98 4.20 -6.44
C TRP A 88 -6.91 5.05 -7.31
N ARG A 89 -7.50 4.48 -8.37
CA ARG A 89 -8.59 5.14 -9.12
C ARG A 89 -9.84 5.36 -8.25
N LYS A 90 -10.05 4.51 -7.23
CA LYS A 90 -11.17 4.64 -6.28
C LYS A 90 -10.74 4.01 -4.95
N PRO A 91 -10.05 4.77 -4.06
CA PRO A 91 -9.44 4.24 -2.85
C PRO A 91 -10.52 3.91 -1.82
N GLU A 92 -10.98 2.66 -1.86
CA GLU A 92 -11.97 2.10 -0.96
C GLU A 92 -11.31 1.05 -0.07
N MET A 93 -11.75 0.98 1.19
CA MET A 93 -11.40 -0.16 2.04
C MET A 93 -12.11 -1.42 1.50
N GLY A 94 -11.37 -2.52 1.33
CA GLY A 94 -11.95 -3.78 0.88
C GLY A 94 -11.01 -4.62 0.03
N THR A 95 -11.59 -5.44 -0.84
CA THR A 95 -10.90 -6.47 -1.62
C THR A 95 -9.83 -5.91 -2.56
N ARG A 96 -10.08 -4.78 -3.24
CA ARG A 96 -9.09 -4.16 -4.15
C ARG A 96 -7.79 -3.80 -3.44
N ARG A 97 -7.90 -3.20 -2.26
CA ARG A 97 -6.76 -2.87 -1.41
C ARG A 97 -5.99 -4.13 -0.97
N SER A 98 -6.71 -5.18 -0.57
CA SER A 98 -6.09 -6.45 -0.19
C SER A 98 -5.36 -7.12 -1.35
N ILE A 99 -5.94 -7.08 -2.55
CA ILE A 99 -5.32 -7.61 -3.78
C ILE A 99 -4.06 -6.82 -4.13
N ASP A 100 -4.10 -5.49 -4.06
CA ASP A 100 -2.93 -4.64 -4.34
C ASP A 100 -1.79 -4.89 -3.34
N MET A 101 -2.08 -4.96 -2.04
CA MET A 101 -1.07 -5.32 -1.03
C MET A 101 -0.51 -6.72 -1.24
N PHE A 102 -1.34 -7.69 -1.60
CA PHE A 102 -0.90 -9.05 -1.87
C PHE A 102 0.01 -9.11 -3.10
N MET A 103 -0.34 -8.40 -4.18
CA MET A 103 0.53 -8.27 -5.35
C MET A 103 1.85 -7.57 -5.02
N ALA A 104 1.84 -6.55 -4.15
CA ALA A 104 3.07 -5.90 -3.70
C ALA A 104 3.96 -6.89 -2.93
N PHE A 105 3.38 -7.73 -2.07
CA PHE A 105 4.10 -8.78 -1.36
C PHE A 105 4.69 -9.83 -2.32
N LEU A 106 3.90 -10.35 -3.27
CA LEU A 106 4.39 -11.29 -4.28
C LEU A 106 5.51 -10.69 -5.12
N ASN A 107 5.38 -9.42 -5.52
CA ASN A 107 6.40 -8.74 -6.29
C ASN A 107 7.69 -8.60 -5.47
N LEU A 108 7.61 -8.21 -4.20
CA LEU A 108 8.75 -8.12 -3.30
C LEU A 108 9.44 -9.48 -3.11
N LEU A 109 8.66 -10.54 -2.88
CA LEU A 109 9.18 -11.90 -2.71
C LEU A 109 9.92 -12.37 -3.97
N ALA A 110 9.36 -12.14 -5.15
CA ALA A 110 10.01 -12.51 -6.40
C ALA A 110 11.32 -11.76 -6.64
N HIS A 111 11.37 -10.46 -6.33
CA HIS A 111 12.60 -9.68 -6.40
C HIS A 111 13.65 -10.17 -5.40
N ALA A 112 13.23 -10.58 -4.19
CA ALA A 112 14.13 -11.18 -3.20
C ALA A 112 14.74 -12.50 -3.72
N LEU A 113 13.90 -13.42 -4.22
CA LEU A 113 14.37 -14.68 -4.81
C LEU A 113 15.30 -14.46 -6.01
N PHE A 114 14.92 -13.53 -6.91
CA PHE A 114 15.76 -13.15 -8.04
C PHE A 114 17.13 -12.61 -7.59
N SER A 115 17.15 -11.76 -6.55
CA SER A 115 18.38 -11.16 -6.05
C SER A 115 19.35 -12.20 -5.48
N LEU A 116 18.83 -13.18 -4.72
CA LEU A 116 19.60 -14.26 -4.11
C LEU A 116 20.18 -15.21 -5.17
N ASN A 117 19.45 -15.45 -6.25
CA ASN A 117 19.89 -16.32 -7.34
C ASN A 117 20.86 -15.64 -8.32
N THR A 118 20.98 -14.31 -8.29
CA THR A 118 21.79 -13.55 -9.25
C THR A 118 23.21 -13.30 -8.76
N ASN A 119 23.37 -12.57 -7.66
CA ASN A 119 24.66 -12.17 -7.11
C ASN A 119 24.52 -11.58 -5.70
N SER A 120 25.59 -11.65 -4.89
CA SER A 120 25.68 -11.02 -3.57
C SER A 120 25.40 -9.51 -3.59
N LEU A 121 25.84 -8.79 -4.64
CA LEU A 121 25.53 -7.37 -4.79
C LEU A 121 24.02 -7.10 -4.98
N CYS A 122 23.34 -7.93 -5.77
CA CYS A 122 21.88 -7.82 -5.93
C CYS A 122 21.17 -8.13 -4.61
N ALA A 123 21.60 -9.18 -3.90
CA ALA A 123 21.07 -9.54 -2.59
C ALA A 123 21.26 -8.40 -1.56
N PHE A 124 22.42 -7.73 -1.56
CA PHE A 124 22.68 -6.56 -0.73
C PHE A 124 21.73 -5.40 -1.05
N VAL A 125 21.60 -5.04 -2.34
CA VAL A 125 20.68 -3.97 -2.78
C VAL A 125 19.23 -4.29 -2.38
N CYS A 126 18.78 -5.54 -2.60
CA CYS A 126 17.44 -5.97 -2.22
C CYS A 126 17.21 -5.91 -0.72
N THR A 127 18.17 -6.35 0.10
CA THR A 127 18.07 -6.31 1.57
C THR A 127 17.93 -4.88 2.08
N CYS A 128 18.76 -3.95 1.59
CA CYS A 128 18.64 -2.54 1.93
C CYS A 128 17.27 -1.96 1.54
N ALA A 129 16.77 -2.31 0.35
CA ALA A 129 15.47 -1.87 -0.12
C ALA A 129 14.31 -2.41 0.74
N VAL A 130 14.34 -3.69 1.12
CA VAL A 130 13.35 -4.32 2.00
C VAL A 130 13.29 -3.61 3.35
N ILE A 131 14.45 -3.31 3.96
CA ILE A 131 14.53 -2.59 5.24
C ILE A 131 13.91 -1.20 5.13
N LEU A 132 14.25 -0.45 4.06
CA LEU A 132 13.71 0.88 3.82
C LEU A 132 12.20 0.86 3.56
N VAL A 133 11.72 -0.05 2.71
CA VAL A 133 10.29 -0.22 2.41
C VAL A 133 9.52 -0.58 3.67
N ALA A 134 10.02 -1.53 4.48
CA ALA A 134 9.40 -1.90 5.75
C ALA A 134 9.35 -0.70 6.70
N THR A 135 10.44 0.05 6.82
CA THR A 135 10.51 1.26 7.65
C THR A 135 9.47 2.29 7.20
N PHE A 136 9.42 2.63 5.92
CA PHE A 136 8.44 3.57 5.37
C PHE A 136 7.01 3.07 5.51
N TYR A 137 6.76 1.78 5.38
CA TYR A 137 5.45 1.20 5.60
C TYR A 137 4.99 1.40 7.05
N PHE A 138 5.83 1.04 8.05
CA PHE A 138 5.46 1.17 9.45
C PHE A 138 5.32 2.63 9.89
N VAL A 139 6.20 3.52 9.42
CA VAL A 139 6.10 4.95 9.72
C VAL A 139 4.88 5.56 9.03
N GLY A 140 4.65 5.28 7.75
CA GLY A 140 3.48 5.74 7.02
C GLY A 140 2.16 5.28 7.64
N LYS A 141 2.12 4.03 8.14
CA LYS A 141 0.96 3.50 8.87
C LYS A 141 0.63 4.29 10.14
N LYS A 142 1.63 4.86 10.83
CA LYS A 142 1.41 5.72 12.01
C LYS A 142 0.65 7.01 11.66
N TYR A 143 0.84 7.52 10.44
CA TYR A 143 0.18 8.72 9.92
C TYR A 143 -1.00 8.39 9.00
N SER A 144 -1.67 7.27 9.25
CA SER A 144 -2.70 6.71 8.37
C SER A 144 -3.67 7.78 7.88
N TYR A 145 -3.96 7.75 6.58
CA TYR A 145 -5.00 8.57 5.95
C TYR A 145 -4.69 10.08 5.86
N ASN A 146 -3.46 10.48 6.19
CA ASN A 146 -2.97 11.85 6.05
C ASN A 146 -1.91 11.97 4.92
N SER A 147 -1.58 13.20 4.54
CA SER A 147 -0.54 13.56 3.57
C SER A 147 0.82 12.90 3.85
N TYR A 148 1.21 12.76 5.11
CA TYR A 148 2.43 12.05 5.49
C TYR A 148 2.41 10.58 5.05
N SER A 149 1.29 9.86 5.24
CA SER A 149 1.16 8.48 4.73
C SER A 149 1.30 8.42 3.21
N THR A 150 0.80 9.43 2.50
CA THR A 150 0.95 9.55 1.04
C THR A 150 2.41 9.72 0.64
N ILE A 151 3.16 10.55 1.36
CA ILE A 151 4.61 10.74 1.12
C ILE A 151 5.36 9.43 1.35
N TYR A 152 5.09 8.71 2.45
CA TYR A 152 5.74 7.42 2.70
C TYR A 152 5.38 6.37 1.66
N HIS A 153 4.14 6.35 1.16
CA HIS A 153 3.74 5.48 0.05
C HIS A 153 4.52 5.79 -1.23
N LEU A 154 4.69 7.08 -1.55
CA LEU A 154 5.52 7.51 -2.67
C LEU A 154 6.98 7.06 -2.50
N LEU A 155 7.54 7.19 -1.30
CA LEU A 155 8.90 6.72 -1.01
C LEU A 155 9.05 5.20 -1.15
N ILE A 156 8.02 4.43 -0.81
CA ILE A 156 7.99 2.98 -1.05
C ILE A 156 8.08 2.68 -2.55
N HIS A 157 7.30 3.35 -3.39
CA HIS A 157 7.40 3.19 -4.85
C HIS A 157 8.78 3.61 -5.37
N THR A 158 9.33 4.73 -4.91
CA THR A 158 10.64 5.22 -5.33
C THR A 158 11.75 4.24 -4.99
N VAL A 159 11.83 3.77 -3.74
CA VAL A 159 12.86 2.80 -3.33
C VAL A 159 12.67 1.46 -4.02
N GLY A 160 11.44 0.97 -4.13
CA GLY A 160 11.12 -0.25 -4.86
C GLY A 160 11.62 -0.20 -6.30
N ASN A 161 11.25 0.86 -7.04
CA ASN A 161 11.69 1.04 -8.42
C ASN A 161 13.21 1.20 -8.55
N ALA A 162 13.83 2.05 -7.73
CA ALA A 162 15.28 2.26 -7.78
C ALA A 162 16.04 0.95 -7.53
N SER A 163 15.59 0.14 -6.57
CA SER A 163 16.21 -1.15 -6.27
C SER A 163 16.03 -2.17 -7.40
N ALA A 164 14.85 -2.25 -8.00
CA ALA A 164 14.58 -3.12 -9.14
C ALA A 164 15.45 -2.74 -10.35
N LEU A 165 15.53 -1.45 -10.67
CA LEU A 165 16.37 -0.94 -11.76
C LEU A 165 17.85 -1.28 -11.52
N ALA A 166 18.35 -1.04 -10.31
CA ALA A 166 19.74 -1.36 -9.97
C ALA A 166 20.02 -2.86 -10.15
N MET A 167 19.14 -3.74 -9.67
CA MET A 167 19.29 -5.19 -9.82
C MET A 167 19.25 -5.63 -11.29
N TYR A 168 18.32 -5.10 -12.10
CA TYR A 168 18.23 -5.44 -13.52
C TYR A 168 19.45 -4.98 -14.31
N TYR A 169 19.97 -3.79 -13.98
CA TYR A 169 21.20 -3.29 -14.59
C TYR A 169 22.40 -4.18 -14.25
N ILE A 170 22.57 -4.56 -12.98
CA ILE A 170 23.65 -5.46 -12.55
C ILE A 170 23.54 -6.83 -13.24
N TYR A 171 22.32 -7.38 -13.31
CA TYR A 171 22.05 -8.63 -14.02
C TYR A 171 22.45 -8.53 -15.49
N ARG A 172 21.98 -7.49 -16.19
CA ARG A 172 22.24 -7.33 -17.63
C ARG A 172 23.72 -7.10 -17.94
N LYS A 173 24.43 -6.36 -17.09
CA LYS A 173 25.88 -6.16 -17.24
C LYS A 173 26.62 -7.51 -17.20
N LYS A 174 26.27 -8.38 -16.26
CA LYS A 174 26.86 -9.73 -16.19
C LYS A 174 26.56 -10.58 -17.42
N GLU A 175 25.34 -10.55 -17.94
CA GLU A 175 25.03 -11.31 -19.16
C GLU A 175 25.88 -10.89 -20.37
N ILE A 176 26.30 -9.62 -20.45
CA ILE A 176 27.19 -9.15 -21.52
C ILE A 176 28.62 -9.67 -21.31
N ASP A 177 29.09 -9.76 -20.06
CA ASP A 177 30.44 -10.21 -19.74
C ASP A 177 30.65 -11.73 -19.96
N TYR A 178 29.58 -12.53 -20.06
CA TYR A 178 29.63 -13.99 -20.26
C TYR A 178 29.09 -14.46 -21.64
N ALA A 179 28.75 -13.54 -22.54
CA ALA A 179 28.27 -13.85 -23.90
C ALA A 179 29.37 -13.64 -24.95
#